data_AF-A0A2C5Z2M4-F1
#
_entry.id   AF-A0A2C5Z2M4-F1
#
_cell.length_a   1.000
_cell.length_b   1.000
_cell.length_c   1.000
_cell.angle_alpha   90.00
_cell.angle_beta   90.00
_cell.angle_gamma   90.00
#
_symmetry.space_group_name_H-M   'P 1'
#
loop_
_entity.id
_entity.type
_entity.pdbx_description
1 polymer ?
#
loop_
_entity_poly.entity_id
_entity_poly.type
_entity_poly.pdbx_seq_one_letter_code
_entity_poly.pdbx_strand_id
1 'polypeptide(L)'
;MEQDPFCGKAVGGYTNAATIDPVTKTRSYAASAYYEPAAGRPNLQVITGALVEKVVFKDSASDGDAMATGVQFVKDGESRTVQARRQVVLSAGAFNSPKILELSGIGSRALLAQHNIPLVVDNPNVGENLQDHVLAGISFQVQDFISTKDDLMRRVPEVVGAAMDEYKTRQFGPFTVGGNYSSALLPVPDFSRPGSGAAELSTLLDAIPSSLDSTKPFQAELADFVRCLLTNPQEATGGYFTYPAQSDFKGSGTGQEIIRTKFPENYITIAVSLLHPLSCGSSHIASADPEAAPVIDPRYLSNPVDVELLARHVRYIDTVARSQPLASMLKPGGKRSPGIPDDLGLVPLDEVKDFVKSAAKSTFHPTSTCAMMPRDKGGVVDSRLRVWGVQGLRVVDASVIPISTRGNSQSSVYAVAERAADLLKLDLQLSEQ
;
A
#
# COMPACT_ATOMS: atom_id res chain seq x y z
N MET A 1 -24.22 -9.68 -9.72
CA MET A 1 -23.44 -8.51 -9.25
C MET A 1 -24.31 -7.29 -9.52
N GLU A 2 -24.87 -6.65 -8.50
CA GLU A 2 -25.68 -5.43 -8.67
C GLU A 2 -24.88 -4.15 -8.37
N GLN A 3 -23.63 -4.24 -7.92
CA GLN A 3 -22.87 -3.07 -7.45
C GLN A 3 -21.43 -3.09 -7.97
N ASP A 4 -21.02 -1.99 -8.58
CA ASP A 4 -19.66 -1.71 -9.04
C ASP A 4 -18.84 -1.14 -7.88
N PRO A 5 -17.69 -1.72 -7.48
CA PRO A 5 -16.88 -1.18 -6.39
C PRO A 5 -16.45 0.28 -6.60
N PHE A 6 -16.43 0.78 -7.84
CA PHE A 6 -16.14 2.19 -8.17
C PHE A 6 -17.31 3.14 -7.85
N CYS A 7 -18.49 2.64 -7.48
CA CYS A 7 -19.63 3.46 -7.03
C CYS A 7 -19.59 3.83 -5.54
N GLY A 8 -18.54 3.43 -4.81
CA GLY A 8 -18.37 3.68 -3.38
C GLY A 8 -19.06 2.67 -2.46
N LYS A 9 -19.79 1.69 -3.02
CA LYS A 9 -20.30 0.51 -2.30
C LYS A 9 -19.65 -0.74 -2.88
N ALA A 10 -18.86 -1.45 -2.07
CA ALA A 10 -17.96 -2.46 -2.58
C ALA A 10 -17.91 -3.70 -1.68
N VAL A 11 -19.02 -4.45 -1.61
CA VAL A 11 -19.03 -5.82 -1.08
C VAL A 11 -19.36 -6.80 -2.18
N GLY A 12 -18.57 -7.87 -2.27
CA GLY A 12 -18.72 -8.93 -3.25
C GLY A 12 -17.59 -8.97 -4.27
N GLY A 13 -17.73 -9.87 -5.24
CA GLY A 13 -16.76 -10.07 -6.31
C GLY A 13 -16.89 -9.04 -7.42
N TYR A 14 -15.78 -8.74 -8.08
CA TYR A 14 -15.69 -7.85 -9.25
C TYR A 14 -14.51 -8.24 -10.14
N THR A 15 -14.57 -7.83 -11.41
CA THR A 15 -13.46 -7.96 -12.37
C THR A 15 -12.58 -6.73 -12.28
N ASN A 16 -11.26 -6.91 -12.18
CA ASN A 16 -10.35 -5.78 -12.09
C ASN A 16 -10.24 -5.06 -13.44
N ALA A 17 -10.31 -3.73 -13.40
CA ALA A 17 -9.67 -2.93 -14.44
C ALA A 17 -8.14 -3.02 -14.29
N ALA A 18 -7.41 -2.82 -15.38
CA ALA A 18 -5.96 -2.80 -15.38
C ALA A 18 -5.45 -1.43 -15.83
N THR A 19 -4.28 -1.04 -15.33
CA THR A 19 -3.59 0.20 -15.71
C THR A 19 -2.83 -0.02 -17.02
N ILE A 20 -3.59 -0.32 -18.07
CA ILE A 20 -3.14 -0.68 -19.42
C ILE A 20 -3.92 0.18 -20.40
N ASP A 21 -3.22 0.82 -21.33
CA ASP A 21 -3.84 1.55 -22.41
C ASP A 21 -4.63 0.59 -23.32
N PRO A 22 -5.92 0.83 -23.57
CA PRO A 22 -6.77 -0.11 -24.30
C PRO A 22 -6.40 -0.24 -25.77
N VAL A 23 -5.66 0.73 -26.34
CA VAL A 23 -5.25 0.77 -27.75
C VAL A 23 -3.83 0.24 -27.90
N THR A 24 -2.86 0.82 -27.19
CA THR A 24 -1.44 0.48 -27.35
C THR A 24 -1.04 -0.78 -26.60
N LYS A 25 -1.86 -1.22 -25.62
CA LYS A 25 -1.60 -2.33 -24.70
C LYS A 25 -0.34 -2.14 -23.84
N THR A 26 0.18 -0.93 -23.75
CA THR A 26 1.27 -0.59 -22.83
C THR A 26 0.71 -0.24 -21.45
N ARG A 27 1.56 -0.23 -20.44
CA ARG A 27 1.18 0.27 -19.10
C ARG A 27 0.79 1.74 -19.18
N SER A 28 -0.35 2.08 -18.59
CA SER A 28 -0.72 3.46 -18.27
C SER A 28 -0.21 3.82 -16.87
N TYR A 29 0.64 4.84 -16.77
CA TYR A 29 1.26 5.29 -15.52
C TYR A 29 1.45 6.81 -15.53
N ALA A 30 1.89 7.39 -14.41
CA ALA A 30 1.86 8.84 -14.22
C ALA A 30 2.66 9.59 -15.29
N ALA A 31 3.79 9.06 -15.77
CA ALA A 31 4.56 9.74 -16.79
C ALA A 31 3.85 9.71 -18.16
N SER A 32 3.31 8.56 -18.59
CA SER A 32 2.58 8.49 -19.87
C SER A 32 1.29 9.31 -19.86
N ALA A 33 0.61 9.38 -18.71
CA ALA A 33 -0.67 10.08 -18.59
C ALA A 33 -0.54 11.59 -18.35
N TYR A 34 0.44 12.04 -17.55
CA TYR A 34 0.54 13.44 -17.11
C TYR A 34 1.79 14.16 -17.63
N TYR A 35 2.93 13.46 -17.72
CA TYR A 35 4.19 14.10 -18.14
C TYR A 35 4.31 14.17 -19.66
N GLU A 36 4.22 13.04 -20.36
CA GLU A 36 4.43 12.97 -21.82
C GLU A 36 3.55 13.97 -22.60
N PRO A 37 2.24 14.13 -22.31
CA PRO A 37 1.41 15.13 -22.98
C PRO A 37 1.78 16.59 -22.65
N ALA A 38 2.49 16.82 -21.56
CA ALA A 38 2.90 18.14 -21.08
C ALA A 38 4.40 18.44 -21.30
N ALA A 39 5.19 17.47 -21.78
CA ALA A 39 6.65 17.55 -21.83
C ALA A 39 7.17 18.71 -22.69
N GLY A 40 6.42 19.13 -23.71
CA GLY A 40 6.77 20.26 -24.58
C GLY A 40 6.49 21.65 -23.98
N ARG A 41 5.92 21.75 -22.78
CA ARG A 41 5.58 23.03 -22.17
C ARG A 41 6.86 23.74 -21.68
N PRO A 42 7.15 24.99 -22.11
CA PRO A 42 8.40 25.68 -21.79
C PRO A 42 8.53 26.01 -20.28
N ASN A 43 7.44 25.97 -19.53
CA ASN A 43 7.40 26.21 -18.09
C ASN A 43 7.45 24.92 -17.25
N LEU A 44 7.69 23.75 -17.86
CA LEU A 44 7.89 22.49 -17.16
C LEU A 44 9.33 22.00 -17.39
N GLN A 45 10.07 21.77 -16.31
CA GLN A 45 11.42 21.20 -16.36
C GLN A 45 11.45 19.93 -15.52
N VAL A 46 12.03 18.86 -16.06
CA VAL A 46 12.24 17.59 -15.35
C VAL A 46 13.73 17.30 -15.30
N ILE A 47 14.26 17.15 -14.10
CA ILE A 47 15.65 16.78 -13.84
C ILE A 47 15.65 15.34 -13.33
N THR A 48 16.10 14.40 -14.16
CA THR A 48 16.26 13.00 -13.77
C THR A 48 17.66 12.72 -13.23
N GLY A 49 17.82 11.60 -12.51
CA GLY A 49 19.08 11.24 -11.87
C GLY A 49 19.50 12.20 -10.75
N ALA A 50 18.52 12.91 -10.16
CA ALA A 50 18.72 13.87 -9.09
C ALA A 50 18.04 13.38 -7.81
N LEU A 51 18.83 13.10 -6.77
CA LEU A 51 18.32 12.69 -5.45
C LEU A 51 18.19 13.94 -4.57
N VAL A 52 16.96 14.25 -4.15
CA VAL A 52 16.71 15.35 -3.19
C VAL A 52 17.25 14.95 -1.83
N GLU A 53 18.12 15.79 -1.27
CA GLU A 53 18.77 15.58 0.02
C GLU A 53 17.93 16.17 1.15
N LYS A 54 17.48 17.43 0.98
CA LYS A 54 16.65 18.16 1.96
C LYS A 54 15.97 19.39 1.36
N VAL A 55 14.96 19.89 2.07
CA VAL A 55 14.35 21.21 1.87
C VAL A 55 15.25 22.27 2.50
N VAL A 56 15.35 23.42 1.83
CA VAL A 56 16.09 24.59 2.31
C VAL A 56 15.10 25.62 2.84
N PHE A 57 15.42 26.21 4.00
CA PHE A 57 14.59 27.23 4.64
C PHE A 57 15.31 28.57 4.69
N LYS A 58 14.53 29.65 4.67
CA LYS A 58 15.00 30.99 5.08
C LYS A 58 15.21 30.97 6.60
N ASP A 59 16.29 31.60 7.08
CA ASP A 59 16.63 31.67 8.52
C ASP A 59 15.38 31.90 9.40
N SER A 60 15.03 30.93 10.24
CA SER A 60 13.96 31.05 11.25
C SER A 60 14.50 30.66 12.62
N ALA A 61 14.44 31.60 13.56
CA ALA A 61 14.94 31.46 14.92
C ALA A 61 13.91 30.82 15.90
N SER A 62 12.73 30.42 15.41
CA SER A 62 11.59 29.97 16.23
C SER A 62 10.78 28.84 15.56
N ASP A 63 10.22 27.95 16.39
CA ASP A 63 9.28 26.90 15.98
C ASP A 63 8.01 27.56 15.38
N GLY A 64 7.69 27.22 14.13
CA GLY A 64 6.48 27.68 13.43
C GLY A 64 6.66 28.78 12.38
N ASP A 65 7.87 29.33 12.20
CA ASP A 65 8.14 30.44 11.27
C ASP A 65 9.02 30.05 10.06
N ALA A 66 9.35 28.77 9.91
CA ALA A 66 10.20 28.30 8.82
C ALA A 66 9.51 28.48 7.46
N MET A 67 10.18 29.14 6.52
CA MET A 67 9.71 29.30 5.14
C MET A 67 10.57 28.46 4.21
N ALA A 68 9.98 27.47 3.54
CA ALA A 68 10.66 26.68 2.53
C ALA A 68 10.98 27.57 1.31
N THR A 69 12.26 27.66 0.93
CA THR A 69 12.73 28.49 -0.18
C THR A 69 13.29 27.67 -1.33
N GLY A 70 13.45 26.36 -1.18
CA GLY A 70 14.02 25.53 -2.23
C GLY A 70 14.33 24.11 -1.76
N VAL A 71 15.05 23.38 -2.60
CA VAL A 71 15.56 22.05 -2.27
C VAL A 71 17.01 21.92 -2.67
N GLN A 72 17.77 21.19 -1.87
CA GLN A 72 19.11 20.72 -2.18
C GLN A 72 19.02 19.29 -2.74
N PHE A 73 19.74 19.00 -3.81
CA PHE A 73 19.78 17.68 -4.43
C PHE A 73 21.17 17.35 -4.95
N VAL A 74 21.52 16.07 -4.99
CA VAL A 74 22.73 15.57 -5.64
C VAL A 74 22.42 15.04 -7.02
N LYS A 75 23.25 15.38 -8.00
CA LYS A 75 23.22 14.83 -9.35
C LYS A 75 24.64 14.67 -9.86
N ASP A 76 24.97 13.52 -10.43
CA ASP A 76 26.30 13.22 -10.96
C ASP A 76 27.44 13.46 -9.92
N GLY A 77 27.15 13.20 -8.64
CA GLY A 77 28.06 13.40 -7.52
C GLY A 77 28.21 14.85 -7.04
N GLU A 78 27.48 15.80 -7.62
CA GLU A 78 27.53 17.22 -7.27
C GLU A 78 26.24 17.66 -6.57
N SER A 79 26.37 18.28 -5.40
CA SER A 79 25.24 18.87 -4.68
C SER A 79 24.90 20.25 -5.25
N ARG A 80 23.61 20.47 -5.55
CA ARG A 80 23.06 21.67 -6.17
C ARG A 80 21.82 22.11 -5.41
N THR A 81 21.53 23.41 -5.43
CA THR A 81 20.31 23.96 -4.81
C THR A 81 19.46 24.65 -5.87
N VAL A 82 18.17 24.34 -5.89
CA VAL A 82 17.17 25.07 -6.68
C VAL A 82 16.24 25.86 -5.77
N GLN A 83 16.04 27.12 -6.08
CA GLN A 83 15.17 28.01 -5.31
C GLN A 83 13.74 27.96 -5.86
N ALA A 84 12.77 27.87 -4.94
CA ALA A 84 11.34 27.94 -5.20
C ALA A 84 10.81 29.31 -4.75
N ARG A 85 10.23 30.07 -5.68
CA ARG A 85 9.66 31.41 -5.38
C ARG A 85 8.32 31.36 -4.66
N ARG A 86 7.61 30.24 -4.75
CA ARG A 86 6.22 30.12 -4.29
C ARG A 86 6.04 28.95 -3.32
N GLN A 87 6.27 27.72 -3.77
CA GLN A 87 6.08 26.52 -2.95
C GLN A 87 7.04 25.40 -3.34
N VAL A 88 7.33 24.55 -2.36
CA VAL A 88 7.97 23.23 -2.51
C VAL A 88 6.90 22.17 -2.26
N VAL A 89 6.85 21.15 -3.11
CA VAL A 89 5.95 20.00 -2.98
C VAL A 89 6.80 18.74 -2.93
N LEU A 90 6.71 17.99 -1.83
CA LEU A 90 7.33 16.68 -1.69
C LEU A 90 6.37 15.59 -2.17
N SER A 91 6.85 14.75 -3.09
CA SER A 91 6.10 13.61 -3.65
C SER A 91 7.00 12.38 -3.77
N ALA A 92 7.82 12.12 -2.75
CA ALA A 92 8.84 11.07 -2.75
C ALA A 92 8.31 9.70 -2.26
N GLY A 93 7.01 9.63 -1.94
CA GLY A 93 6.32 8.41 -1.52
C GLY A 93 6.43 8.13 -0.02
N ALA A 94 5.75 7.08 0.43
CA ALA A 94 5.56 6.77 1.85
C ALA A 94 6.85 6.55 2.65
N PHE A 95 7.98 6.22 2.02
CA PHE A 95 9.24 6.04 2.76
C PHE A 95 10.17 7.24 2.66
N ASN A 96 10.23 7.90 1.50
CA ASN A 96 11.22 8.96 1.29
C ASN A 96 10.70 10.35 1.62
N SER A 97 9.40 10.61 1.57
CA SER A 97 8.84 11.90 2.02
C SER A 97 9.09 12.17 3.52
N PRO A 98 8.83 11.24 4.46
CA PRO A 98 9.20 11.46 5.86
C PRO A 98 10.72 11.56 6.04
N LYS A 99 11.51 10.75 5.32
CA LYS A 99 12.98 10.83 5.34
C LYS A 99 13.48 12.22 4.94
N ILE A 100 12.97 12.79 3.85
CA ILE A 100 13.36 14.13 3.39
C ILE A 100 12.96 15.18 4.43
N LEU A 101 11.77 15.08 5.04
CA LEU A 101 11.38 15.98 6.13
C LEU A 101 12.35 15.91 7.31
N GLU A 102 12.71 14.70 7.76
CA GLU A 102 13.66 14.49 8.85
C GLU A 102 15.05 15.03 8.51
N LEU A 103 15.58 14.74 7.32
CA LEU A 103 16.85 15.32 6.82
C LEU A 103 16.82 16.85 6.71
N SER A 104 15.61 17.43 6.60
CA SER A 104 15.38 18.87 6.58
C SER A 104 15.22 19.47 7.98
N GLY A 105 15.27 18.66 9.05
CA GLY A 105 15.09 19.12 10.43
C GLY A 105 13.62 19.16 10.89
N ILE A 106 12.70 18.50 10.18
CA ILE A 106 11.28 18.39 10.55
C ILE A 106 11.03 16.95 11.00
N GLY A 107 10.89 16.73 12.30
CA GLY A 107 10.77 15.39 12.87
C GLY A 107 10.87 15.38 14.39
N SER A 108 11.07 14.20 14.98
CA SER A 108 11.33 14.07 16.42
C SER A 108 12.64 14.74 16.80
N ARG A 109 12.60 15.72 17.72
CA ARG A 109 13.82 16.36 18.26
C ARG A 109 14.89 15.36 18.71
N ALA A 110 14.48 14.27 19.36
CA ALA A 110 15.40 13.26 19.87
C ALA A 110 16.12 12.53 18.71
N LEU A 111 15.38 12.12 17.68
CA LEU A 111 15.93 11.47 16.49
C LEU A 111 16.87 12.40 15.72
N LEU A 112 16.44 13.65 15.51
CA LEU A 112 17.24 14.64 14.79
C LEU A 112 18.55 14.96 15.51
N ALA A 113 18.51 15.09 16.84
CA ALA A 113 19.70 15.30 17.66
C ALA A 113 20.68 14.11 17.57
N GLN A 114 20.17 12.86 17.55
CA GLN A 114 20.99 11.65 17.38
C GLN A 114 21.82 11.67 16.09
N HIS A 115 21.30 12.29 15.03
CA HIS A 115 21.96 12.39 13.72
C HIS A 115 22.62 13.75 13.47
N ASN A 116 22.71 14.61 14.48
CA ASN A 116 23.27 15.98 14.38
C ASN A 116 22.56 16.85 13.33
N ILE A 117 21.26 16.67 13.17
CA ILE A 117 20.44 17.46 12.25
C ILE A 117 19.82 18.63 13.03
N PRO A 118 20.06 19.89 12.62
CA PRO A 118 19.44 21.04 13.26
C PRO A 118 17.91 20.95 13.20
N LEU A 119 17.26 21.17 14.34
CA LEU A 119 15.81 21.16 14.42
C LEU A 119 15.22 22.43 13.77
N VAL A 120 14.25 22.23 12.89
CA VAL A 120 13.41 23.27 12.29
C VAL A 120 12.01 23.23 12.90
N VAL A 121 11.36 22.06 12.91
CA VAL A 121 10.06 21.84 13.53
C VAL A 121 10.08 20.54 14.31
N ASP A 122 9.69 20.61 15.59
CA ASP A 122 9.48 19.43 16.42
C ASP A 122 8.12 18.81 16.08
N ASN A 123 8.16 17.76 15.27
CA ASN A 123 7.00 16.94 14.96
C ASN A 123 7.39 15.46 15.05
N PRO A 124 7.23 14.82 16.22
CA PRO A 124 7.61 13.42 16.41
C PRO A 124 6.75 12.42 15.62
N ASN A 125 5.73 12.89 14.89
CA ASN A 125 4.86 12.04 14.09
C ASN A 125 5.32 11.88 12.63
N VAL A 126 6.37 12.59 12.20
CA VAL A 126 6.97 12.35 10.89
C VAL A 126 7.59 10.96 10.87
N GLY A 127 7.24 10.16 9.85
CA GLY A 127 7.69 8.77 9.72
C GLY A 127 6.87 7.76 10.52
N GLU A 128 5.99 8.21 11.40
CA GLU A 128 5.11 7.35 12.22
C GLU A 128 3.83 6.96 11.49
N ASN A 129 3.02 6.09 12.09
CA ASN A 129 1.73 5.65 11.54
C ASN A 129 1.86 4.95 10.17
N LEU A 130 3.00 4.31 9.87
CA LEU A 130 3.17 3.55 8.63
C LEU A 130 2.11 2.44 8.57
N GLN A 131 1.27 2.48 7.54
CA GLN A 131 0.24 1.48 7.28
C GLN A 131 0.46 0.87 5.89
N ASP A 132 0.22 -0.42 5.77
CA ASP A 132 0.19 -1.17 4.51
C ASP A 132 -0.78 -2.34 4.67
N HIS A 133 -1.34 -2.82 3.57
CA HIS A 133 -2.11 -4.04 3.59
C HIS A 133 -1.19 -5.24 3.75
N VAL A 134 -1.53 -6.09 4.71
CA VAL A 134 -0.85 -7.37 4.92
C VAL A 134 -1.62 -8.46 4.20
N LEU A 135 -0.96 -9.21 3.33
CA LEU A 135 -1.57 -10.29 2.58
C LEU A 135 -1.04 -11.66 3.01
N ALA A 136 -1.90 -12.66 2.87
CA ALA A 136 -1.57 -14.08 2.89
C ALA A 136 -2.45 -14.82 1.87
N GLY A 137 -2.02 -15.97 1.38
CA GLY A 137 -2.75 -16.69 0.36
C GLY A 137 -2.36 -18.14 0.23
N ILE A 138 -3.05 -18.83 -0.67
CA ILE A 138 -2.86 -20.25 -0.93
C ILE A 138 -2.94 -20.51 -2.43
N SER A 139 -1.96 -21.25 -2.95
CA SER A 139 -1.96 -21.78 -4.30
C SER A 139 -2.62 -23.16 -4.33
N PHE A 140 -3.42 -23.41 -5.34
CA PHE A 140 -4.10 -24.67 -5.60
C PHE A 140 -3.73 -25.16 -6.99
N GLN A 141 -3.31 -26.42 -7.10
CA GLN A 141 -3.07 -27.04 -8.39
C GLN A 141 -4.36 -27.08 -9.20
N VAL A 142 -4.30 -26.61 -10.44
CA VAL A 142 -5.43 -26.65 -11.37
C VAL A 142 -5.39 -27.92 -12.22
N GLN A 143 -6.50 -28.24 -12.87
CA GLN A 143 -6.58 -29.31 -13.85
C GLN A 143 -5.57 -29.09 -14.98
N ASP A 144 -5.05 -30.17 -15.56
CA ASP A 144 -3.93 -30.11 -16.52
C ASP A 144 -4.28 -29.34 -17.82
N PHE A 145 -5.57 -29.22 -18.16
CA PHE A 145 -6.04 -28.47 -19.33
C PHE A 145 -6.21 -26.96 -19.07
N ILE A 146 -6.01 -26.49 -17.83
CA ILE A 146 -6.11 -25.07 -17.50
C ILE A 146 -4.76 -24.41 -17.74
N SER A 147 -4.74 -23.45 -18.67
CA SER A 147 -3.58 -22.61 -18.91
C SER A 147 -3.44 -21.54 -17.83
N THR A 148 -2.24 -21.46 -17.25
CA THR A 148 -1.87 -20.46 -16.25
C THR A 148 -0.63 -19.69 -16.72
N LYS A 149 -0.17 -18.72 -15.91
CA LYS A 149 1.05 -17.96 -16.13
C LYS A 149 2.29 -18.64 -15.56
N ASP A 150 2.18 -19.86 -15.05
CA ASP A 150 3.28 -20.54 -14.36
C ASP A 150 4.51 -20.71 -15.27
N ASP A 151 4.34 -21.12 -16.53
CA ASP A 151 5.47 -21.24 -17.47
C ASP A 151 6.10 -19.88 -17.82
N LEU A 152 5.31 -18.81 -17.88
CA LEU A 152 5.83 -17.46 -18.04
C LEU A 152 6.65 -17.04 -16.81
N MET A 153 6.20 -17.40 -15.60
CA MET A 153 6.91 -17.10 -14.35
C MET A 153 8.18 -17.95 -14.19
N ARG A 154 8.16 -19.20 -14.66
CA ARG A 154 9.34 -20.07 -14.79
C ARG A 154 10.30 -19.61 -15.91
N ARG A 155 9.88 -18.65 -16.74
CA ARG A 155 10.62 -18.13 -17.90
C ARG A 155 10.98 -19.22 -18.91
N VAL A 156 10.05 -20.13 -19.20
CA VAL A 156 10.22 -21.14 -20.25
C VAL A 156 10.47 -20.42 -21.59
N PRO A 157 11.63 -20.60 -22.26
CA PRO A 157 12.04 -19.77 -23.39
C PRO A 157 11.05 -19.73 -24.53
N GLU A 158 10.46 -20.87 -24.89
CA GLU A 158 9.50 -20.99 -25.99
C GLU A 158 8.20 -20.24 -25.67
N VAL A 159 7.72 -20.33 -24.42
CA VAL A 159 6.51 -19.66 -23.97
C VAL A 159 6.69 -18.14 -23.91
N VAL A 160 7.84 -17.68 -23.39
CA VAL A 160 8.19 -16.25 -23.37
C VAL A 160 8.36 -15.72 -24.79
N GLY A 161 9.05 -16.46 -25.68
CA GLY A 161 9.22 -16.10 -27.08
C GLY A 161 7.88 -15.92 -27.80
N ALA A 162 7.01 -16.92 -27.72
CA ALA A 162 5.68 -16.86 -28.33
C ALA A 162 4.84 -15.69 -27.78
N ALA A 163 4.84 -15.49 -26.46
CA ALA A 163 4.13 -14.36 -25.84
C ALA A 163 4.67 -12.99 -26.28
N MET A 164 6.00 -12.86 -26.44
CA MET A 164 6.62 -11.63 -26.93
C MET A 164 6.28 -11.39 -28.40
N ASP A 165 6.26 -12.43 -29.22
CA ASP A 165 5.92 -12.33 -30.64
C ASP A 165 4.45 -11.93 -30.83
N GLU A 166 3.51 -12.53 -30.10
CA GLU A 166 2.11 -12.13 -30.10
C GLU A 166 1.92 -10.67 -29.65
N TYR A 167 2.63 -10.25 -28.59
CA TYR A 167 2.54 -8.88 -28.10
C TYR A 167 3.06 -7.87 -29.12
N LYS A 168 4.24 -8.12 -29.72
CA LYS A 168 4.86 -7.20 -30.70
C LYS A 168 4.11 -7.13 -32.02
N THR A 169 3.61 -8.25 -32.51
CA THR A 169 3.02 -8.33 -33.86
C THR A 169 1.52 -8.08 -33.88
N ARG A 170 0.82 -8.42 -32.79
CA ARG A 170 -0.65 -8.39 -32.74
C ARG A 170 -1.22 -7.62 -31.56
N GLN A 171 -0.38 -7.13 -30.64
CA GLN A 171 -0.83 -6.55 -29.37
C GLN A 171 -1.85 -7.46 -28.67
N PHE A 172 -1.50 -8.75 -28.63
CA PHE A 172 -2.30 -9.81 -28.04
C PHE A 172 -1.46 -10.66 -27.07
N GLY A 173 -2.12 -11.59 -26.40
CA GLY A 173 -1.46 -12.57 -25.55
C GLY A 173 -1.25 -12.09 -24.11
N PRO A 174 -0.51 -12.87 -23.31
CA PRO A 174 -0.47 -12.72 -21.85
C PRO A 174 0.20 -11.43 -21.36
N PHE A 175 0.94 -10.71 -22.20
CA PHE A 175 1.53 -9.41 -21.88
C PHE A 175 0.59 -8.21 -22.05
N THR A 176 -0.62 -8.43 -22.59
CA THR A 176 -1.62 -7.36 -22.77
C THR A 176 -2.62 -7.27 -21.61
N VAL A 177 -2.50 -8.15 -20.62
CA VAL A 177 -3.43 -8.30 -19.50
C VAL A 177 -2.71 -8.21 -18.16
N GLY A 178 -3.39 -7.66 -17.16
CA GLY A 178 -2.87 -7.55 -15.80
C GLY A 178 -2.63 -8.91 -15.13
N GLY A 179 -1.96 -8.90 -13.97
CA GLY A 179 -1.70 -10.10 -13.17
C GLY A 179 -2.95 -10.69 -12.53
N ASN A 180 -3.86 -9.83 -12.06
CA ASN A 180 -5.04 -10.20 -11.28
C ASN A 180 -6.33 -9.99 -12.09
N TYR A 181 -7.15 -11.03 -12.21
CA TYR A 181 -8.34 -11.00 -13.07
C TYR A 181 -9.62 -10.71 -12.29
N SER A 182 -9.74 -11.31 -11.11
CA SER A 182 -10.94 -11.19 -10.28
C SER A 182 -10.52 -10.90 -8.85
N SER A 183 -11.31 -10.05 -8.22
CA SER A 183 -11.14 -9.65 -6.83
C SER A 183 -12.48 -9.71 -6.11
N ALA A 184 -12.45 -9.69 -4.79
CA ALA A 184 -13.63 -9.49 -3.99
C ALA A 184 -13.30 -8.69 -2.74
N LEU A 185 -14.23 -7.85 -2.31
CA LEU A 185 -14.16 -7.17 -1.03
C LEU A 185 -15.20 -7.82 -0.13
N LEU A 186 -14.77 -8.52 0.91
CA LEU A 186 -15.67 -9.31 1.75
C LEU A 186 -15.56 -8.90 3.24
N PRO A 187 -16.69 -8.85 3.95
CA PRO A 187 -16.70 -8.78 5.41
C PRO A 187 -16.12 -10.08 5.99
N VAL A 188 -15.87 -10.12 7.30
CA VAL A 188 -15.45 -11.36 7.99
C VAL A 188 -16.59 -12.38 7.88
N PRO A 189 -16.40 -13.51 7.17
CA PRO A 189 -17.50 -14.43 6.86
C PRO A 189 -18.21 -14.98 8.11
N ASP A 190 -17.45 -15.19 9.18
CA ASP A 190 -17.93 -15.73 10.46
C ASP A 190 -18.95 -14.82 11.15
N PHE A 191 -18.87 -13.50 10.94
CA PHE A 191 -19.71 -12.48 11.57
C PHE A 191 -20.81 -11.94 10.64
N SER A 192 -20.75 -12.32 9.36
CA SER A 192 -21.58 -11.71 8.32
C SER A 192 -22.91 -12.44 8.09
N ARG A 193 -23.10 -13.63 8.68
CA ARG A 193 -24.34 -14.40 8.54
C ARG A 193 -25.23 -14.18 9.77
N PRO A 194 -26.55 -14.02 9.59
CA PRO A 194 -27.47 -13.92 10.72
C PRO A 194 -27.31 -15.11 11.68
N GLY A 195 -27.07 -14.82 12.97
CA GLY A 195 -26.94 -15.84 14.02
C GLY A 195 -25.60 -16.55 14.11
N SER A 196 -24.57 -16.17 13.33
CA SER A 196 -23.22 -16.74 13.43
C SER A 196 -22.23 -15.79 14.09
N GLY A 197 -21.30 -16.33 14.88
CA GLY A 197 -20.09 -15.63 15.30
C GLY A 197 -20.28 -14.44 16.25
N ALA A 198 -21.48 -14.24 16.82
CA ALA A 198 -21.78 -13.07 17.65
C ALA A 198 -20.93 -13.02 18.94
N ALA A 199 -20.69 -14.17 19.58
CA ALA A 199 -19.87 -14.24 20.78
C ALA A 199 -18.39 -13.98 20.47
N GLU A 200 -17.90 -14.52 19.36
CA GLU A 200 -16.54 -14.31 18.86
C GLU A 200 -16.32 -12.85 18.44
N LEU A 201 -17.30 -12.23 17.77
CA LEU A 201 -17.27 -10.81 17.44
C LEU A 201 -17.23 -9.95 18.70
N SER A 202 -18.07 -10.24 19.70
CA SER A 202 -18.04 -9.52 20.99
C SER A 202 -16.66 -9.63 21.63
N THR A 203 -16.11 -10.84 21.71
CA THR A 203 -14.77 -11.10 22.27
C THR A 203 -13.69 -10.31 21.52
N LEU A 204 -13.76 -10.26 20.19
CA LEU A 204 -12.82 -9.51 19.37
C LEU A 204 -12.94 -7.99 19.61
N LEU A 205 -14.17 -7.48 19.66
CA LEU A 205 -14.43 -6.07 19.95
C LEU A 205 -13.95 -5.68 21.35
N ASP A 206 -14.11 -6.53 22.34
CA ASP A 206 -13.66 -6.29 23.72
C ASP A 206 -12.13 -6.31 23.84
N ALA A 207 -11.44 -7.04 22.96
CA ALA A 207 -9.98 -7.09 22.92
C ALA A 207 -9.33 -5.82 22.31
N ILE A 208 -10.02 -5.11 21.40
CA ILE A 208 -9.46 -3.96 20.68
C ILE A 208 -8.90 -2.88 21.62
N PRO A 209 -9.63 -2.36 22.63
CA PRO A 209 -9.09 -1.30 23.49
C PRO A 209 -7.79 -1.69 24.20
N SER A 210 -7.66 -2.96 24.60
CA SER A 210 -6.48 -3.48 25.29
C SER A 210 -5.26 -3.70 24.39
N SER A 211 -5.45 -3.70 23.07
CA SER A 211 -4.37 -3.90 22.09
C SER A 211 -3.73 -2.61 21.59
N LEU A 212 -4.22 -1.45 22.05
CA LEU A 212 -3.74 -0.14 21.62
C LEU A 212 -2.53 0.33 22.44
N ASP A 213 -1.57 0.94 21.75
CA ASP A 213 -0.51 1.77 22.29
C ASP A 213 -1.06 3.17 22.62
N SER A 214 -1.32 3.41 23.90
CA SER A 214 -1.84 4.68 24.39
C SER A 214 -0.91 5.88 24.19
N THR A 215 0.35 5.65 23.79
CA THR A 215 1.29 6.74 23.48
C THR A 215 1.07 7.31 22.08
N LYS A 216 0.33 6.60 21.20
CA LYS A 216 0.08 7.01 19.82
C LYS A 216 -1.26 7.75 19.73
N PRO A 217 -1.29 9.04 19.31
CA PRO A 217 -2.45 9.91 19.45
C PRO A 217 -3.64 9.57 18.53
N PHE A 218 -3.44 8.73 17.52
CA PHE A 218 -4.46 8.35 16.52
C PHE A 218 -4.99 6.92 16.66
N GLN A 219 -4.39 6.09 17.53
CA GLN A 219 -4.77 4.68 17.58
C GLN A 219 -6.21 4.45 18.07
N ALA A 220 -6.73 5.34 18.92
CA ALA A 220 -8.11 5.25 19.38
C ALA A 220 -9.11 5.48 18.23
N GLU A 221 -8.89 6.51 17.41
CA GLU A 221 -9.73 6.80 16.24
C GLU A 221 -9.63 5.71 15.17
N LEU A 222 -8.43 5.15 14.93
CA LEU A 222 -8.26 4.02 14.03
C LEU A 222 -9.01 2.78 14.56
N ALA A 223 -8.96 2.54 15.87
CA ALA A 223 -9.70 1.45 16.51
C ALA A 223 -11.22 1.62 16.37
N ASP A 224 -11.74 2.83 16.60
CA ASP A 224 -13.16 3.13 16.41
C ASP A 224 -13.60 2.94 14.96
N PHE A 225 -12.75 3.33 14.00
CA PHE A 225 -12.99 3.07 12.58
C PHE A 225 -13.07 1.57 12.29
N VAL A 226 -12.11 0.76 12.74
CA VAL A 226 -12.12 -0.70 12.55
C VAL A 226 -13.32 -1.36 13.22
N ARG A 227 -13.70 -0.92 14.43
CA ARG A 227 -14.93 -1.39 15.12
C ARG A 227 -16.18 -1.15 14.28
N CYS A 228 -16.30 0.05 13.68
CA CYS A 228 -17.41 0.38 12.79
C CYS A 228 -17.52 -0.62 11.62
N LEU A 229 -16.39 -0.95 10.99
CA LEU A 229 -16.35 -1.94 9.92
C LEU A 229 -16.79 -3.34 10.40
N LEU A 230 -16.28 -3.80 11.54
CA LEU A 230 -16.59 -5.14 12.06
C LEU A 230 -18.06 -5.30 12.50
N THR A 231 -18.69 -4.23 12.96
CA THR A 231 -20.11 -4.24 13.36
C THR A 231 -21.08 -4.06 12.18
N ASN A 232 -20.57 -3.74 10.99
CA ASN A 232 -21.37 -3.58 9.79
C ASN A 232 -21.12 -4.75 8.81
N PRO A 233 -22.09 -5.68 8.65
CA PRO A 233 -21.91 -6.83 7.75
C PRO A 233 -21.83 -6.46 6.26
N GLN A 234 -22.05 -5.19 5.92
CA GLN A 234 -21.87 -4.63 4.58
C GLN A 234 -20.52 -3.94 4.39
N GLU A 235 -19.59 -4.06 5.34
CA GLU A 235 -18.25 -3.49 5.23
C GLU A 235 -17.17 -4.58 5.15
N ALA A 236 -16.27 -4.42 4.19
CA ALA A 236 -15.22 -5.40 3.96
C ALA A 236 -13.99 -5.10 4.81
N THR A 237 -13.44 -6.16 5.40
CA THR A 237 -12.15 -6.16 6.09
C THR A 237 -11.10 -6.95 5.31
N GLY A 238 -11.53 -7.81 4.37
CA GLY A 238 -10.66 -8.61 3.53
C GLY A 238 -10.80 -8.27 2.04
N GLY A 239 -9.68 -7.96 1.39
CA GLY A 239 -9.56 -7.80 -0.06
C GLY A 239 -8.99 -9.05 -0.69
N TYR A 240 -9.84 -9.85 -1.31
CA TYR A 240 -9.48 -11.08 -2.02
C TYR A 240 -9.08 -10.77 -3.45
N PHE A 241 -8.10 -11.48 -3.97
CA PHE A 241 -7.71 -11.45 -5.38
C PHE A 241 -7.17 -12.79 -5.83
N THR A 242 -7.28 -13.05 -7.14
CA THR A 242 -6.76 -14.26 -7.76
C THR A 242 -5.62 -13.97 -8.72
N TYR A 243 -4.62 -14.85 -8.72
CA TYR A 243 -3.47 -14.81 -9.60
C TYR A 243 -3.29 -16.20 -10.24
N PRO A 244 -3.32 -16.36 -11.57
CA PRO A 244 -3.23 -17.67 -12.21
C PRO A 244 -1.76 -18.08 -12.35
N ALA A 245 -1.07 -18.19 -11.22
CA ALA A 245 0.20 -18.87 -11.11
C ALA A 245 0.47 -19.18 -9.63
N GLN A 246 1.49 -19.98 -9.38
CA GLN A 246 1.95 -20.28 -8.04
C GLN A 246 2.50 -19.02 -7.35
N SER A 247 2.25 -18.90 -6.06
CA SER A 247 2.89 -17.93 -5.19
C SER A 247 3.51 -18.63 -3.99
N ASP A 248 4.63 -18.10 -3.53
CA ASP A 248 5.38 -18.58 -2.39
C ASP A 248 5.25 -17.60 -1.22
N PHE A 249 4.32 -17.91 -0.32
CA PHE A 249 4.14 -17.13 0.89
C PHE A 249 5.13 -17.52 2.00
N LYS A 250 5.91 -18.60 1.82
CA LYS A 250 6.94 -19.05 2.78
C LYS A 250 8.34 -18.61 2.32
N GLY A 251 8.85 -17.51 2.88
CA GLY A 251 10.19 -16.97 2.56
C GLY A 251 10.41 -15.53 3.05
N SER A 252 11.60 -14.97 2.74
CA SER A 252 12.07 -13.64 3.21
C SER A 252 11.16 -12.48 2.80
N GLY A 253 10.35 -12.66 1.77
CA GLY A 253 9.27 -11.75 1.40
C GLY A 253 9.68 -10.53 0.58
N THR A 254 10.80 -10.60 -0.16
CA THR A 254 11.20 -9.50 -1.06
C THR A 254 10.78 -9.77 -2.51
N GLY A 255 9.97 -8.85 -3.06
CA GLY A 255 9.68 -8.71 -4.50
C GLY A 255 9.46 -10.03 -5.26
N GLN A 256 10.41 -10.37 -6.14
CA GLN A 256 10.31 -11.52 -7.05
C GLN A 256 10.21 -12.87 -6.36
N GLU A 257 10.62 -13.00 -5.08
CA GLU A 257 10.55 -14.28 -4.36
C GLU A 257 9.10 -14.72 -4.06
N ILE A 258 8.18 -13.77 -3.88
CA ILE A 258 6.76 -14.05 -3.59
C ILE A 258 6.06 -14.77 -4.76
N ILE A 259 6.55 -14.59 -5.99
CA ILE A 259 5.95 -15.14 -7.22
C ILE A 259 6.88 -16.17 -7.87
N ARG A 260 7.78 -16.80 -7.10
CA ARG A 260 8.59 -17.90 -7.64
C ARG A 260 7.78 -19.19 -7.67
N THR A 261 7.48 -19.65 -8.88
CA THR A 261 6.96 -20.99 -9.12
C THR A 261 8.03 -22.03 -8.78
N LYS A 262 7.77 -22.84 -7.75
CA LYS A 262 8.66 -23.91 -7.25
C LYS A 262 8.35 -25.27 -7.88
N PHE A 263 7.13 -25.48 -8.33
CA PHE A 263 6.67 -26.76 -8.85
C PHE A 263 6.37 -26.69 -10.35
N PRO A 264 6.50 -27.81 -11.09
CA PRO A 264 6.29 -27.82 -12.54
C PRO A 264 4.81 -27.74 -12.95
N GLU A 265 3.87 -28.02 -12.03
CA GLU A 265 2.46 -28.00 -12.37
C GLU A 265 1.90 -26.57 -12.47
N ASN A 266 0.63 -26.47 -12.88
CA ASN A 266 -0.10 -25.22 -13.01
C ASN A 266 -0.93 -24.95 -11.77
N TYR A 267 -0.96 -23.69 -11.34
CA TYR A 267 -1.62 -23.26 -10.11
C TYR A 267 -2.47 -22.02 -10.33
N ILE A 268 -3.51 -21.91 -9.50
CA ILE A 268 -4.17 -20.65 -9.20
C ILE A 268 -3.92 -20.30 -7.74
N THR A 269 -3.55 -19.06 -7.48
CA THR A 269 -3.42 -18.50 -6.14
C THR A 269 -4.63 -17.67 -5.81
N ILE A 270 -5.20 -17.92 -4.63
CA ILE A 270 -6.20 -17.05 -4.01
C ILE A 270 -5.51 -16.43 -2.80
N ALA A 271 -5.45 -15.11 -2.77
CA ALA A 271 -4.86 -14.36 -1.67
C ALA A 271 -5.88 -13.38 -1.10
N VAL A 272 -5.64 -12.98 0.15
CA VAL A 272 -6.43 -11.98 0.86
C VAL A 272 -5.49 -10.98 1.52
N SER A 273 -5.81 -9.70 1.32
CA SER A 273 -5.19 -8.56 2.01
C SER A 273 -6.11 -8.09 3.13
N LEU A 274 -5.56 -7.86 4.32
CA LEU A 274 -6.24 -7.15 5.40
C LEU A 274 -6.26 -5.65 5.05
N LEU A 275 -7.47 -5.08 4.93
CA LEU A 275 -7.67 -3.74 4.36
C LEU A 275 -7.39 -2.60 5.34
N HIS A 276 -7.70 -2.80 6.62
CA HIS A 276 -7.57 -1.77 7.65
C HIS A 276 -6.92 -2.36 8.90
N PRO A 277 -5.61 -2.68 8.85
CA PRO A 277 -4.89 -3.21 9.99
C PRO A 277 -4.78 -2.15 11.11
N LEU A 278 -4.86 -2.61 12.36
CA LEU A 278 -4.56 -1.81 13.55
C LEU A 278 -3.06 -1.72 13.83
N SER A 279 -2.27 -2.65 13.28
CA SER A 279 -0.81 -2.60 13.31
C SER A 279 -0.33 -1.39 12.52
N CYS A 280 0.39 -0.51 13.19
CA CYS A 280 1.10 0.60 12.56
C CYS A 280 2.59 0.51 12.87
N GLY A 281 3.40 0.83 11.88
CA GLY A 281 4.85 0.87 11.96
C GLY A 281 5.42 2.28 11.86
N SER A 282 6.68 2.36 11.47
CA SER A 282 7.37 3.60 11.15
C SER A 282 8.43 3.46 10.04
N SER A 283 8.87 4.60 9.52
CA SER A 283 9.94 4.75 8.54
C SER A 283 10.74 6.00 8.85
N HIS A 284 11.95 5.84 9.38
CA HIS A 284 12.82 6.93 9.84
C HIS A 284 14.19 6.91 9.15
N ILE A 285 14.87 8.05 9.13
CA ILE A 285 16.28 8.14 8.76
C ILE A 285 17.15 7.16 9.57
N ALA A 286 18.11 6.52 8.91
CA ALA A 286 19.13 5.70 9.56
C ALA A 286 20.38 6.54 9.95
N SER A 287 20.58 7.67 9.27
CA SER A 287 21.71 8.58 9.40
C SER A 287 21.38 9.93 8.76
N ALA A 288 22.30 10.90 8.83
CA ALA A 288 22.20 12.16 8.10
C ALA A 288 22.61 12.04 6.61
N ASP A 289 23.00 10.85 6.15
CA ASP A 289 23.37 10.61 4.75
C ASP A 289 22.10 10.50 3.89
N PRO A 290 21.88 11.41 2.93
CA PRO A 290 20.71 11.37 2.06
C PRO A 290 20.66 10.14 1.14
N GLU A 291 21.77 9.43 0.90
CA GLU A 291 21.79 8.20 0.10
C GLU A 291 21.43 6.94 0.93
N ALA A 292 21.55 7.00 2.26
CA ALA A 292 21.23 5.87 3.13
C ALA A 292 19.73 5.52 3.07
N ALA A 293 19.41 4.23 2.94
CA ALA A 293 18.02 3.78 3.02
C ALA A 293 17.42 4.07 4.41
N PRO A 294 16.13 4.44 4.51
CA PRO A 294 15.49 4.60 5.81
C PRO A 294 15.37 3.26 6.54
N VAL A 295 15.32 3.30 7.87
CA VAL A 295 14.93 2.16 8.70
C VAL A 295 13.41 2.05 8.63
N ILE A 296 12.93 0.98 7.99
CA ILE A 296 11.50 0.71 7.80
C ILE A 296 11.11 -0.45 8.72
N ASP A 297 10.26 -0.18 9.70
CA ASP A 297 9.63 -1.20 10.55
C ASP A 297 8.11 -1.10 10.43
N PRO A 298 7.48 -1.88 9.53
CA PRO A 298 6.03 -1.84 9.35
C PRO A 298 5.26 -2.52 10.47
N ARG A 299 5.93 -3.24 11.39
CA ARG A 299 5.32 -3.95 12.51
C ARG A 299 4.11 -4.83 12.12
N TYR A 300 4.21 -5.51 10.97
CA TYR A 300 3.14 -6.35 10.46
C TYR A 300 2.64 -7.33 11.52
N LEU A 301 1.32 -7.37 11.71
CA LEU A 301 0.65 -8.28 12.64
C LEU A 301 1.06 -8.10 14.12
N SER A 302 1.60 -6.93 14.49
CA SER A 302 1.92 -6.63 15.89
C SER A 302 0.65 -6.45 16.75
N ASN A 303 -0.49 -6.11 16.14
CA ASN A 303 -1.79 -6.13 16.82
C ASN A 303 -2.45 -7.53 16.69
N PRO A 304 -2.82 -8.19 17.80
CA PRO A 304 -3.44 -9.52 17.77
C PRO A 304 -4.80 -9.57 17.05
N VAL A 305 -5.52 -8.44 16.96
CA VAL A 305 -6.78 -8.35 16.22
C VAL A 305 -6.55 -8.55 14.72
N ASP A 306 -5.44 -8.03 14.18
CA ASP A 306 -5.09 -8.21 12.76
C ASP A 306 -4.79 -9.67 12.45
N VAL A 307 -4.10 -10.36 13.36
CA VAL A 307 -3.81 -11.79 13.25
C VAL A 307 -5.10 -12.61 13.20
N GLU A 308 -6.04 -12.32 14.11
CA GLU A 308 -7.36 -12.96 14.15
C GLU A 308 -8.13 -12.74 12.84
N LEU A 309 -8.24 -11.48 12.39
CA LEU A 309 -8.99 -11.13 11.18
C LEU A 309 -8.40 -11.78 9.93
N LEU A 310 -7.08 -11.69 9.75
CA LEU A 310 -6.41 -12.28 8.60
C LEU A 310 -6.52 -13.81 8.62
N ALA A 311 -6.42 -14.47 9.78
CA ALA A 311 -6.60 -15.92 9.91
C ALA A 311 -8.02 -16.37 9.51
N ARG A 312 -9.06 -15.66 9.95
CA ARG A 312 -10.44 -15.96 9.55
C ARG A 312 -10.64 -15.81 8.04
N HIS A 313 -10.07 -14.75 7.45
CA HIS A 313 -10.12 -14.54 6.01
C HIS A 313 -9.36 -15.61 5.21
N VAL A 314 -8.16 -16.01 5.67
CA VAL A 314 -7.37 -17.08 5.05
C VAL A 314 -8.08 -18.42 5.14
N ARG A 315 -8.68 -18.75 6.29
CA ARG A 315 -9.50 -19.97 6.44
C ARG A 315 -10.65 -20.01 5.43
N TYR A 316 -11.28 -18.87 5.15
CA TYR A 316 -12.37 -18.79 4.18
C TYR A 316 -11.95 -19.04 2.72
N ILE A 317 -10.65 -18.96 2.39
CA ILE A 317 -10.15 -19.27 1.05
C ILE A 317 -10.57 -20.69 0.62
N ASP A 318 -10.61 -21.66 1.53
CA ASP A 318 -11.05 -23.03 1.20
C ASP A 318 -12.53 -23.12 0.85
N THR A 319 -13.36 -22.29 1.47
CA THR A 319 -14.77 -22.18 1.07
C THR A 319 -14.89 -21.64 -0.36
N VAL A 320 -14.09 -20.62 -0.70
CA VAL A 320 -14.06 -20.06 -2.07
C VAL A 320 -13.55 -21.11 -3.07
N ALA A 321 -12.44 -21.78 -2.77
CA ALA A 321 -11.83 -22.79 -3.63
C ALA A 321 -12.74 -23.99 -3.90
N ARG A 322 -13.53 -24.42 -2.90
CA ARG A 322 -14.47 -25.55 -2.99
C ARG A 322 -15.84 -25.17 -3.57
N SER A 323 -16.08 -23.89 -3.85
CA SER A 323 -17.33 -23.43 -4.47
C SER A 323 -17.30 -23.58 -5.99
N GLN A 324 -18.42 -23.98 -6.59
CA GLN A 324 -18.56 -24.00 -8.06
C GLN A 324 -18.67 -22.57 -8.61
N PRO A 325 -18.13 -22.29 -9.83
CA PRO A 325 -17.49 -23.24 -10.75
C PRO A 325 -16.00 -23.51 -10.45
N LEU A 326 -15.37 -22.76 -9.54
CA LEU A 326 -13.92 -22.82 -9.29
C LEU A 326 -13.46 -24.23 -8.87
N ALA A 327 -14.23 -24.91 -8.03
CA ALA A 327 -13.91 -26.27 -7.58
C ALA A 327 -13.68 -27.26 -8.73
N SER A 328 -14.42 -27.14 -9.83
CA SER A 328 -14.25 -28.01 -11.01
C SER A 328 -12.96 -27.73 -11.79
N MET A 329 -12.36 -26.55 -11.60
CA MET A 329 -11.10 -26.16 -12.24
C MET A 329 -9.87 -26.62 -11.43
N LEU A 330 -10.05 -26.96 -10.15
CA LEU A 330 -8.98 -27.46 -9.29
C LEU A 330 -8.80 -28.97 -9.51
N LYS A 331 -7.56 -29.45 -9.42
CA LYS A 331 -7.26 -30.87 -9.55
C LYS A 331 -7.72 -31.61 -8.27
N PRO A 332 -8.57 -32.64 -8.35
CA PRO A 332 -8.93 -33.44 -7.18
C PRO A 332 -7.68 -34.07 -6.56
N GLY A 333 -7.47 -33.85 -5.25
CA GLY A 333 -6.24 -34.27 -4.56
C GLY A 333 -4.96 -33.57 -5.06
N GLY A 334 -5.11 -32.43 -5.75
CA GLY A 334 -4.01 -31.64 -6.26
C GLY A 334 -3.17 -31.01 -5.16
N LYS A 335 -1.92 -30.67 -5.50
CA LYS A 335 -0.98 -30.03 -4.58
C LYS A 335 -1.44 -28.63 -4.17
N ARG A 336 -1.05 -28.22 -2.96
CA ARG A 336 -1.23 -26.87 -2.42
C ARG A 336 0.12 -26.19 -2.16
N SER A 337 0.10 -24.92 -1.75
CA SER A 337 1.28 -24.26 -1.18
C SER A 337 1.92 -25.13 -0.08
N PRO A 338 3.26 -25.27 -0.04
CA PRO A 338 3.92 -26.21 0.86
C PRO A 338 3.58 -26.00 2.34
N GLY A 339 3.22 -27.08 3.04
CA GLY A 339 2.93 -27.08 4.47
C GLY A 339 1.70 -26.26 4.85
N ILE A 340 0.68 -26.29 4.00
CA ILE A 340 -0.69 -25.88 4.30
C ILE A 340 -1.55 -27.15 4.44
N PRO A 341 -2.39 -27.27 5.48
CA PRO A 341 -3.36 -28.36 5.62
C PRO A 341 -4.32 -28.45 4.43
N ASP A 342 -4.86 -29.65 4.17
CA ASP A 342 -5.78 -29.87 3.04
C ASP A 342 -7.14 -29.17 3.20
N ASP A 343 -7.55 -28.89 4.44
CA ASP A 343 -8.77 -28.14 4.75
C ASP A 343 -8.59 -27.27 6.00
N LEU A 344 -8.41 -25.97 5.79
CA LEU A 344 -8.32 -24.99 6.88
C LEU A 344 -9.62 -24.84 7.67
N GLY A 345 -10.76 -25.26 7.12
CA GLY A 345 -12.04 -25.27 7.82
C GLY A 345 -12.10 -26.26 8.98
N LEU A 346 -11.26 -27.30 8.95
CA LEU A 346 -11.14 -28.32 10.01
C LEU A 346 -10.02 -28.03 11.01
N VAL A 347 -9.22 -26.99 10.76
CA VAL A 347 -8.05 -26.62 11.55
C VAL A 347 -8.46 -25.62 12.63
N PRO A 348 -8.02 -25.79 13.89
CA PRO A 348 -8.21 -24.79 14.94
C PRO A 348 -7.72 -23.41 14.49
N LEU A 349 -8.46 -22.35 14.82
CA LEU A 349 -8.11 -21.01 14.32
C LEU A 349 -6.71 -20.57 14.75
N ASP A 350 -6.24 -20.98 15.94
CA ASP A 350 -4.89 -20.65 16.43
C ASP A 350 -3.77 -21.23 15.56
N GLU A 351 -3.95 -22.43 14.98
CA GLU A 351 -2.99 -22.98 14.01
C GLU A 351 -3.01 -22.19 12.69
N VAL A 352 -4.17 -21.68 12.27
CA VAL A 352 -4.27 -20.78 11.10
C VAL A 352 -3.57 -19.46 11.38
N LYS A 353 -3.63 -18.93 12.61
CA LYS A 353 -2.89 -17.72 13.01
C LYS A 353 -1.39 -17.92 12.91
N ASP A 354 -0.88 -19.07 13.33
CA ASP A 354 0.55 -19.37 13.23
C ASP A 354 1.00 -19.47 11.77
N PHE A 355 0.17 -20.06 10.91
CA PHE A 355 0.41 -20.00 9.46
C PHE A 355 0.49 -18.54 8.97
N VAL A 356 -0.52 -17.72 9.28
CA VAL A 356 -0.58 -16.31 8.85
C VAL A 356 0.65 -15.53 9.29
N LYS A 357 1.11 -15.67 10.53
CA LYS A 357 2.32 -15.00 11.03
C LYS A 357 3.56 -15.39 10.23
N SER A 358 3.66 -16.64 9.79
CA SER A 358 4.78 -17.12 8.97
C SER A 358 4.69 -16.70 7.50
N ALA A 359 3.46 -16.51 7.00
CA ALA A 359 3.16 -16.36 5.59
C ALA A 359 2.91 -14.91 5.15
N ALA A 360 2.63 -14.02 6.09
CA ALA A 360 2.27 -12.64 5.84
C ALA A 360 3.33 -11.89 5.02
N LYS A 361 2.87 -11.06 4.09
CA LYS A 361 3.68 -10.20 3.22
C LYS A 361 3.03 -8.83 3.05
N SER A 362 3.86 -7.86 2.67
CA SER A 362 3.40 -6.56 2.17
C SER A 362 2.58 -6.73 0.89
N THR A 363 1.54 -5.92 0.71
CA THR A 363 0.85 -5.75 -0.60
C THR A 363 1.48 -4.62 -1.42
N PHE A 364 2.58 -4.04 -0.95
CA PHE A 364 3.28 -2.91 -1.56
C PHE A 364 2.41 -1.64 -1.63
N HIS A 365 1.56 -1.42 -0.61
CA HIS A 365 0.76 -0.21 -0.44
C HIS A 365 1.14 0.59 0.83
N PRO A 366 2.42 0.86 1.10
CA PRO A 366 2.80 1.69 2.24
C PRO A 366 2.21 3.10 2.11
N THR A 367 1.68 3.61 3.21
CA THR A 367 0.98 4.88 3.32
C THR A 367 1.22 5.51 4.70
N SER A 368 0.65 6.70 4.92
CA SER A 368 0.37 7.26 6.26
C SER A 368 1.53 7.82 7.08
N THR A 369 2.76 7.77 6.58
CA THR A 369 3.97 8.29 7.25
C THR A 369 4.09 9.81 7.36
N CYS A 370 3.25 10.55 6.63
CA CYS A 370 3.10 12.00 6.72
C CYS A 370 1.61 12.36 6.84
N ALA A 371 0.89 11.66 7.72
CA ALA A 371 -0.57 11.65 7.76
C ALA A 371 -1.23 13.04 7.76
N MET A 372 -2.28 13.18 6.94
CA MET A 372 -3.15 14.35 6.89
C MET A 372 -4.17 14.31 8.03
N MET A 373 -3.82 14.95 9.15
CA MET A 373 -4.61 14.95 10.39
C MET A 373 -4.38 16.24 11.19
N PRO A 374 -5.24 16.55 12.19
CA PRO A 374 -4.92 17.57 13.19
C PRO A 374 -3.57 17.30 13.86
N ARG A 375 -2.79 18.35 14.15
CA ARG A 375 -1.43 18.22 14.73
C ARG A 375 -1.45 17.50 16.09
N ASP A 376 -2.45 17.79 16.91
CA ASP A 376 -2.68 17.17 18.23
C ASP A 376 -3.13 15.69 18.14
N LYS A 377 -3.57 15.25 16.96
CA LYS A 377 -3.90 13.85 16.65
C LYS A 377 -2.77 13.14 15.89
N GLY A 378 -1.57 13.69 15.89
CA GLY A 378 -0.40 13.10 15.24
C GLY A 378 -0.25 13.44 13.76
N GLY A 379 -0.88 14.52 13.28
CA GLY A 379 -0.76 14.96 11.90
C GLY A 379 0.62 15.53 11.54
N VAL A 380 1.05 15.28 10.30
CA VAL A 380 2.23 15.89 9.68
C VAL A 380 1.83 16.99 8.72
N VAL A 381 0.72 16.80 8.00
CA VAL A 381 0.13 17.83 7.14
C VAL A 381 -1.31 18.16 7.55
N ASP A 382 -1.74 19.38 7.26
CA ASP A 382 -3.13 19.80 7.44
C ASP A 382 -4.05 19.34 6.31
N SER A 383 -5.35 19.65 6.38
CA SER A 383 -6.35 19.30 5.36
C SER A 383 -6.14 19.97 3.99
N ARG A 384 -5.14 20.86 3.87
CA ARG A 384 -4.67 21.45 2.62
C ARG A 384 -3.32 20.86 2.18
N LEU A 385 -2.86 19.80 2.82
CA LEU A 385 -1.58 19.13 2.57
C LEU A 385 -0.35 19.98 2.91
N ARG A 386 -0.51 21.05 3.70
CA ARG A 386 0.60 21.90 4.16
C ARG A 386 1.26 21.28 5.37
N VAL A 387 2.60 21.27 5.40
CA VAL A 387 3.36 20.75 6.53
C VAL A 387 3.15 21.64 7.75
N TRP A 388 2.78 21.04 8.88
CA TRP A 388 2.58 21.79 10.12
C TRP A 388 3.86 22.52 10.55
N GLY A 389 3.75 23.81 10.89
CA GLY A 389 4.87 24.63 11.34
C GLY A 389 5.78 25.17 10.23
N VAL A 390 5.42 24.95 8.95
CA VAL A 390 6.24 25.36 7.80
C VAL A 390 5.39 26.08 6.76
N GLN A 391 5.86 27.24 6.30
CA GLN A 391 5.28 27.98 5.20
C GLN A 391 5.88 27.53 3.86
N GLY A 392 5.05 27.47 2.82
CA GLY A 392 5.51 27.16 1.46
C GLY A 392 5.89 25.70 1.21
N LEU A 393 5.57 24.76 2.12
CA LEU A 393 5.88 23.33 1.98
C LEU A 393 4.62 22.46 2.03
N ARG A 394 4.50 21.52 1.09
CA ARG A 394 3.47 20.47 1.10
C ARG A 394 4.05 19.08 0.91
N VAL A 395 3.29 18.08 1.33
CA VAL A 395 3.49 16.68 0.96
C VAL A 395 2.30 16.23 0.13
N VAL A 396 2.55 15.62 -1.04
CA VAL A 396 1.52 15.19 -1.98
C VAL A 396 1.94 13.83 -2.55
N ASP A 397 1.67 12.76 -1.80
CA ASP A 397 1.83 11.38 -2.22
C ASP A 397 1.07 10.44 -1.25
N ALA A 398 1.34 9.14 -1.30
CA ALA A 398 0.70 8.13 -0.46
C ALA A 398 0.90 8.32 1.06
N SER A 399 1.96 9.02 1.49
CA SER A 399 2.28 9.26 2.90
C SER A 399 1.21 10.08 3.64
N VAL A 400 0.43 10.90 2.92
CA VAL A 400 -0.57 11.78 3.55
C VAL A 400 -1.89 11.10 3.85
N ILE A 401 -2.13 9.92 3.28
CA ILE A 401 -3.37 9.16 3.50
C ILE A 401 -3.40 8.74 4.98
N PRO A 402 -4.36 9.20 5.82
CA PRO A 402 -4.29 8.97 7.27
C PRO A 402 -4.66 7.54 7.70
N ILE A 403 -5.56 6.89 6.96
CA ILE A 403 -5.96 5.50 7.12
C ILE A 403 -5.83 4.83 5.76
N SER A 404 -5.19 3.66 5.68
CA SER A 404 -5.03 2.89 4.45
C SER A 404 -6.35 2.77 3.69
N THR A 405 -6.30 2.96 2.37
CA THR A 405 -7.51 2.93 1.54
C THR A 405 -8.01 1.52 1.32
N ARG A 406 -9.33 1.34 1.10
CA ARG A 406 -9.92 0.05 0.75
C ARG A 406 -9.46 -0.42 -0.64
N GLY A 407 -8.37 -1.19 -0.70
CA GLY A 407 -7.82 -1.76 -1.94
C GLY A 407 -6.50 -1.11 -2.41
N ASN A 408 -6.12 -1.34 -3.66
CA ASN A 408 -4.85 -0.82 -4.20
C ASN A 408 -4.79 0.71 -4.13
N SER A 409 -3.65 1.26 -3.69
CA SER A 409 -3.52 2.68 -3.37
C SER A 409 -3.39 3.61 -4.58
N GLN A 410 -3.14 3.08 -5.78
CA GLN A 410 -2.80 3.90 -6.95
C GLN A 410 -3.88 4.96 -7.28
N SER A 411 -5.15 4.58 -7.33
CA SER A 411 -6.25 5.52 -7.61
C SER A 411 -6.37 6.60 -6.53
N SER A 412 -6.21 6.22 -5.27
CA SER A 412 -6.19 7.14 -4.13
C SER A 412 -5.06 8.16 -4.24
N VAL A 413 -3.86 7.74 -4.67
CA VAL A 413 -2.72 8.65 -4.87
C VAL A 413 -3.00 9.63 -6.00
N TYR A 414 -3.60 9.20 -7.12
CA TYR A 414 -4.03 10.14 -8.17
C TYR A 414 -5.09 11.12 -7.65
N ALA A 415 -6.07 10.66 -6.88
CA ALA A 415 -7.10 11.53 -6.30
C ALA A 415 -6.50 12.59 -5.35
N VAL A 416 -5.52 12.20 -4.53
CA VAL A 416 -4.74 13.13 -3.68
C VAL A 416 -3.99 14.14 -4.55
N ALA A 417 -3.29 13.69 -5.60
CA ALA A 417 -2.51 14.56 -6.47
C ALA A 417 -3.38 15.58 -7.22
N GLU A 418 -4.51 15.15 -7.79
CA GLU A 418 -5.46 16.04 -8.47
C GLU A 418 -6.05 17.06 -7.50
N ARG A 419 -6.47 16.62 -6.31
CA ARG A 419 -6.99 17.52 -5.28
C ARG A 419 -5.93 18.52 -4.82
N ALA A 420 -4.69 18.09 -4.68
CA ALA A 420 -3.57 18.96 -4.33
C ALA A 420 -3.32 20.04 -5.39
N ALA A 421 -3.39 19.67 -6.68
CA ALA A 421 -3.23 20.60 -7.78
C ALA A 421 -4.30 21.70 -7.76
N ASP A 422 -5.55 21.36 -7.44
CA ASP A 422 -6.63 22.35 -7.27
C ASP A 422 -6.41 23.28 -6.08
N LEU A 423 -6.01 22.72 -4.93
CA LEU A 423 -5.72 23.50 -3.72
C LEU A 423 -4.54 24.47 -3.95
N LEU A 424 -3.49 24.02 -4.65
CA LEU A 424 -2.34 24.81 -5.02
C LEU A 424 -2.71 25.98 -5.94
N LYS A 425 -3.51 25.72 -6.99
CA LYS A 425 -4.00 26.78 -7.89
C LYS A 425 -4.80 27.83 -7.14
N LEU A 426 -5.71 27.40 -6.25
CA LEU A 426 -6.53 28.31 -5.45
C LEU A 426 -5.66 29.21 -4.55
N ASP A 427 -4.69 28.62 -3.83
CA ASP A 427 -3.82 29.38 -2.93
C ASP A 427 -2.92 30.36 -3.69
N LEU A 428 -2.44 29.99 -4.88
CA LEU A 428 -1.63 30.89 -5.71
C LEU A 428 -2.46 32.07 -6.24
N GLN A 429 -3.70 31.84 -6.67
CA GLN A 429 -4.60 32.91 -7.11
C GLN A 429 -4.92 33.91 -5.99
N LEU A 430 -5.17 33.41 -4.77
CA LEU A 430 -5.44 34.25 -3.60
C LEU A 430 -4.22 35.07 -3.17
N SER A 431 -3.00 34.61 -3.46
CA SER A 431 -1.75 35.33 -3.14
C SER A 431 -1.38 36.42 -4.16
N GLU A 432 -2.08 36.47 -5.29
CA GLU A 432 -1.89 37.46 -6.35
C GLU A 432 -2.92 38.60 -6.32
N GLN A 433 -3.94 38.48 -5.46
CA GLN A 433 -4.91 39.51 -5.10
C GLN A 433 -4.45 40.22 -3.82
#